data_AF-E4MCV6-F1
#
_entry.id   AF-E4MCV6-F1
#
_cell.length_a   1.000
_cell.length_b   1.000
_cell.length_c   1.000
_cell.angle_alpha   90.00
_cell.angle_beta   90.00
_cell.angle_gamma   90.00
#
_symmetry.space_group_name_H-M   'P 1'
#
loop_
_entity.id
_entity.type
_entity.pdbx_description
1 polymer ?
#
loop_
_entity_poly.entity_id
_entity_poly.type
_entity_poly.pdbx_seq_one_letter_code
_entity_poly.pdbx_strand_id
1 'polypeptide(L)' 'MREIREQHDHTQEYLSNNTHLKIWDYESEQKFPSLGSISKFCEFYDISLEDFFAGMTYPKGQKK' A
#
# COMPACT_ATOMS: atom_id res chain seq x y z
N MET A 1 2.06 -2.90 1.20
CA MET A 1 2.97 -2.04 0.43
C MET A 1 4.39 -2.57 0.44
N ARG A 2 4.96 -2.87 1.63
CA ARG A 2 6.30 -3.45 1.74
C ARG A 2 6.52 -4.72 0.95
N GLU A 3 5.64 -5.69 1.12
CA GLU A 3 5.75 -6.99 0.44
C GLU A 3 5.78 -6.85 -1.08
N ILE A 4 4.82 -6.12 -1.66
CA ILE A 4 4.77 -5.82 -3.10
C ILE A 4 6.05 -5.09 -3.56
N ARG A 5 6.54 -4.13 -2.78
CA ARG A 5 7.79 -3.41 -3.12
C ARG A 5 9.00 -4.35 -3.11
N GLU A 6 9.10 -5.23 -2.12
CA GLU A 6 10.18 -6.23 -2.00
C GLU A 6 10.11 -7.29 -3.11
N GLN A 7 8.92 -7.70 -3.55
CA GLN A 7 8.74 -8.61 -4.69
C GLN A 7 9.23 -8.04 -6.02
N HIS A 8 9.18 -6.71 -6.18
CA HIS A 8 9.64 -6.01 -7.37
C HIS A 8 11.08 -5.47 -7.24
N ASP A 9 11.82 -5.81 -6.16
CA ASP A 9 13.19 -5.35 -5.88
C ASP A 9 13.36 -3.82 -5.88
N HIS A 10 12.31 -3.09 -5.50
CA HIS A 10 12.31 -1.63 -5.51
C HIS A 10 12.70 -1.03 -4.15
N THR A 11 13.46 0.06 -4.18
CA THR A 11 13.78 0.82 -2.97
C THR A 11 12.61 1.74 -2.57
N GLN A 12 12.57 2.12 -1.29
CA GLN A 12 11.58 3.09 -0.79
C GLN A 12 11.66 4.42 -1.53
N GLU A 13 12.89 4.89 -1.79
CA GLU A 13 13.17 6.13 -2.52
C GLU A 13 12.69 6.07 -3.97
N TYR A 14 12.95 4.95 -4.67
CA TYR A 14 12.49 4.75 -6.04
C TYR A 14 10.97 4.84 -6.12
N LEU A 15 10.26 4.10 -5.27
CA LEU A 15 8.80 4.11 -5.27
C LEU A 15 8.25 5.48 -4.86
N SER A 16 8.85 6.12 -3.85
CA SER A 16 8.47 7.46 -3.38
C SER A 16 8.63 8.52 -4.48
N ASN A 17 9.72 8.47 -5.25
CA ASN A 17 9.97 9.41 -6.34
C ASN A 17 8.98 9.22 -7.49
N ASN A 18 8.60 7.98 -7.83
CA ASN A 18 7.68 7.73 -8.93
C ASN A 18 6.21 8.00 -8.58
N THR A 19 5.79 7.71 -7.34
CA THR A 19 4.39 7.84 -6.92
C THR A 19 4.08 9.13 -6.17
N HIS A 20 5.13 9.88 -5.80
CA HIS A 20 5.08 11.02 -4.88
C HIS A 20 4.46 10.68 -3.52
N LEU A 21 4.55 9.41 -3.12
CA LEU A 21 4.03 8.90 -1.85
C LEU A 21 5.15 8.77 -0.84
N LYS A 22 4.85 9.09 0.42
CA LYS A 22 5.78 8.85 1.52
C LYS A 22 5.72 7.39 1.98
N ILE A 23 6.31 6.51 1.18
CA ILE A 23 6.27 5.05 1.39
C ILE A 23 6.83 4.67 2.77
N TRP A 24 7.90 5.32 3.20
CA TRP A 24 8.49 5.09 4.52
C TRP A 24 7.49 5.31 5.67
N ASP A 25 6.64 6.35 5.59
CA ASP A 25 5.61 6.62 6.61
C ASP A 25 4.56 5.50 6.65
N TYR A 26 4.25 4.89 5.50
CA TYR A 26 3.27 3.82 5.38
C TYR A 26 3.82 2.47 5.85
N GLU A 27 5.10 2.19 5.58
CA GLU A 27 5.74 0.93 5.97
C GLU A 27 6.17 0.90 7.44
N SER A 28 6.52 2.04 8.02
CA SER A 28 6.83 2.18 9.45
C SER A 28 5.58 2.36 10.33
N GLU A 29 4.38 2.20 9.76
CA GLU A 29 3.08 2.36 10.43
C GLU A 29 2.88 3.76 11.08
N GLN A 30 3.70 4.75 10.73
CA GLN A 30 3.61 6.13 11.22
C GLN A 30 2.37 6.83 10.66
N LYS A 31 1.98 6.46 9.43
CA LYS A 31 0.83 7.04 8.75
C LYS A 31 0.07 5.95 7.99
N PHE A 32 -1.26 6.02 8.08
CA PHE A 32 -2.09 5.19 7.22
C PHE A 32 -2.21 5.82 5.83
N PRO A 33 -1.98 5.04 4.75
CA PRO A 33 -2.23 5.52 3.40
C PRO A 33 -3.73 5.75 3.20
N SER A 34 -4.09 6.84 2.52
CA SER A 34 -5.47 7.06 2.09
C SER A 34 -5.79 6.15 0.90
N LEU A 35 -7.08 5.94 0.61
CA LEU A 35 -7.50 5.16 -0.56
C LEU A 35 -6.90 5.71 -1.86
N GLY A 36 -6.73 7.03 -1.98
CA GLY A 36 -6.05 7.66 -3.11
C GLY A 36 -4.55 7.32 -3.20
N SER A 37 -3.84 7.26 -2.06
CA SER A 37 -2.46 6.79 -2.03
C SER A 37 -2.35 5.32 -2.40
N ILE A 38 -3.27 4.49 -1.92
CA ILE A 38 -3.33 3.07 -2.27
C ILE A 38 -3.61 2.92 -3.77
N SER A 39 -4.55 3.69 -4.32
CA SER A 39 -4.85 3.67 -5.75
C SER A 39 -3.64 4.01 -6.62
N LYS A 40 -2.87 5.06 -6.26
CA LYS A 40 -1.63 5.40 -6.96
C LYS A 40 -0.57 4.29 -6.87
N PHE A 41 -0.46 3.67 -5.70
CA PHE A 41 0.44 2.54 -5.50
C PHE A 41 0.04 1.34 -6.37
N CYS A 42 -1.26 1.05 -6.44
CA CYS A 42 -1.82 -0.02 -7.24
C CYS A 42 -1.60 0.24 -8.74
N GLU A 43 -1.86 1.47 -9.21
CA GLU A 43 -1.60 1.89 -10.59
C GLU A 43 -0.12 1.75 -10.98
N PHE A 44 0.80 2.10 -10.08
CA PHE A 44 2.24 1.98 -10.34
C PHE A 44 2.70 0.53 -10.56
N TYR A 45 2.09 -0.43 -9.87
CA TYR A 45 2.45 -1.84 -9.94
C TYR A 45 1.49 -2.67 -10.83
N ASP A 46 0.58 -2.01 -11.56
CA ASP A 46 -0.46 -2.65 -12.36
C ASP A 46 -1.30 -3.69 -11.59
N ILE A 47 -1.59 -3.37 -10.32
CA ILE A 47 -2.38 -4.22 -9.42
C ILE A 47 -3.77 -3.62 -9.26
N SER A 48 -4.79 -4.44 -9.14
CA SER A 48 -6.13 -3.97 -8.79
C SER A 48 -6.26 -3.69 -7.29
N LEU A 49 -7.12 -2.74 -6.91
CA LEU A 49 -7.44 -2.50 -5.49
C LEU A 49 -7.98 -3.77 -4.82
N GLU A 50 -8.76 -4.57 -5.54
CA GLU A 50 -9.28 -5.85 -5.05
C GLU A 50 -8.15 -6.82 -4.66
N ASP A 51 -7.10 -6.88 -5.47
CA ASP A 51 -5.94 -7.75 -5.25
C ASP A 51 -5.08 -7.20 -4.09
N PHE A 52 -4.93 -5.88 -4.01
CA PHE A 52 -4.25 -5.22 -2.89
C PHE A 52 -4.95 -5.49 -1.53
N PHE A 53 -6.28 -5.55 -1.53
CA PHE A 53 -7.08 -5.89 -0.35
C PHE A 53 -7.41 -7.38 -0.25
N ALA A 54 -6.89 -8.23 -1.15
CA ALA A 54 -7.17 -9.66 -1.13
C ALA A 54 -6.68 -10.27 0.18
N GLY A 55 -7.52 -11.12 0.79
CA GLY A 55 -7.23 -11.70 2.10
C GLY A 55 -7.49 -10.78 3.30
N MET A 56 -7.87 -9.52 3.07
CA MET A 56 -8.34 -8.65 4.16
C MET A 56 -9.73 -9.11 4.61
N THR A 57 -9.78 -9.88 5.70
CA THR A 57 -11.05 -10.19 6.35
C THR A 57 -11.44 -9.01 7.23
N TYR A 58 -12.35 -8.16 6.74
CA TYR A 58 -12.85 -7.06 7.55
C TYR A 58 -13.51 -7.65 8.81
N PRO A 59 -13.09 -7.25 10.02
CA PRO A 59 -13.69 -7.79 11.23
C PRO A 59 -15.17 -7.46 11.22
N LYS A 60 -16.03 -8.49 11.18
CA LYS A 60 -17.46 -8.33 11.45
C LYS A 60 -17.54 -7.79 12.87
N GLY A 61 -17.81 -6.49 13.01
CA GLY A 61 -17.60 -5.75 14.24
C GLY A 61 -18.01 -6.55 15.48
N GLN A 62 -17.12 -6.64 16.46
CA GLN A 62 -17.56 -7.01 17.80
C GLN A 62 -18.53 -5.92 18.24
N LYS A 63 -19.83 -6.22 18.15
CA LYS A 63 -20.87 -5.46 18.85
C LYS A 63 -20.49 -5.52 20.33
N LYS A 64 -19.92 -4.44 20.85
CA LYS A 64 -19.88 -4.18 22.29
C LYS A 64 -21.24 -3.70 22.74
#